data_AF-A0A1Q7Q980-F1
#
_entry.id   AF-A0A1Q7Q980-F1
#
_cell.length_a   1.000
_cell.length_b   1.000
_cell.length_c   1.000
_cell.angle_alpha   90.00
_cell.angle_beta   90.00
_cell.angle_gamma   90.00
#
_symmetry.space_group_name_H-M   'P 1'
#
loop_
_entity.id
_entity.type
_entity.pdbx_description
1 polymer ?
#
loop_
_entity_poly.entity_id
_entity_poly.type
_entity_poly.pdbx_seq_one_letter_code
_entity_poly.pdbx_strand_id
1 'polypeptide(L)'
;MPVGDLMQLEASALPWGTTAVVVTAVTDDPLRAGLMRLADAGHSAVVVLIGDEVAPPGPAVSTYRVREADGWQALDGIVPEMVR
;
A
#
# COMPACT_ATOMS: atom_id res chain seq x y z
N MET A 1 -9.70 10.95 -7.00
CA MET A 1 -10.02 10.41 -5.66
C MET A 1 -8.73 9.83 -5.10
N PRO A 2 -8.23 10.32 -3.95
CA PRO A 2 -7.13 9.69 -3.21
C PRO A 2 -7.40 8.21 -2.98
N VAL A 3 -6.36 7.36 -3.05
CA VAL A 3 -6.52 5.90 -2.86
C VAL A 3 -7.12 5.55 -1.50
N GLY A 4 -6.82 6.35 -0.46
CA GLY A 4 -7.39 6.19 0.86
C GLY A 4 -8.90 6.41 0.92
N ASP A 5 -9.45 7.26 0.05
CA ASP A 5 -10.90 7.48 -0.01
C ASP A 5 -11.61 6.31 -0.71
N LEU A 6 -10.97 5.72 -1.73
CA LEU A 6 -11.47 4.51 -2.37
C LEU A 6 -11.52 3.34 -1.38
N MET A 7 -10.47 3.17 -0.59
CA MET A 7 -10.42 2.13 0.45
C MET A 7 -11.54 2.28 1.47
N GLN A 8 -11.88 3.52 1.85
CA GLN A 8 -12.97 3.79 2.78
C GLN A 8 -14.33 3.40 2.20
N LEU A 9 -14.56 3.64 0.91
CA LEU A 9 -15.82 3.31 0.23
C LEU A 9 -16.01 1.80 0.08
N GLU A 10 -14.93 1.07 -0.22
CA GLU A 10 -15.01 -0.35 -0.55
C GLU A 10 -14.87 -1.29 0.65
N ALA A 11 -14.34 -0.82 1.79
CA ALA A 11 -13.99 -1.69 2.93
C ALA A 11 -15.11 -2.63 3.40
N SER A 12 -16.37 -2.20 3.36
CA SER A 12 -17.53 -3.02 3.74
C SER A 12 -18.02 -3.96 2.64
N ALA A 13 -17.65 -3.70 1.38
CA ALA A 13 -18.00 -4.52 0.23
C ALA A 13 -16.95 -5.61 -0.07
N LEU A 14 -15.75 -5.49 0.51
CA LEU A 14 -14.69 -6.47 0.32
C LEU A 14 -15.04 -7.82 0.94
N PRO A 15 -14.84 -8.94 0.22
CA PRO A 15 -15.01 -10.28 0.77
C PRO A 15 -14.14 -10.52 1.99
N TRP A 16 -14.60 -11.40 2.88
CA TRP A 16 -13.80 -11.84 4.02
C TRP A 16 -12.48 -12.47 3.55
N GLY A 17 -11.39 -12.15 4.25
CA GLY A 17 -10.04 -12.62 3.92
C GLY A 17 -9.36 -11.82 2.80
N THR A 18 -9.93 -10.69 2.38
CA THR A 18 -9.26 -9.79 1.43
C THR A 18 -7.98 -9.23 2.03
N THR A 19 -6.92 -9.21 1.23
CA THR A 19 -5.66 -8.52 1.53
C THR A 19 -5.50 -7.33 0.58
N ALA A 20 -5.43 -6.13 1.14
CA ALA A 20 -5.10 -4.92 0.39
C ALA A 20 -3.59 -4.69 0.39
N VAL A 21 -3.00 -4.55 -0.80
CA VAL A 21 -1.59 -4.19 -0.97
C VAL A 21 -1.50 -2.82 -1.62
N VAL A 22 -0.81 -1.89 -0.96
CA VAL A 22 -0.58 -0.54 -1.47
C VAL A 22 0.89 -0.35 -1.75
N VAL A 23 1.24 -0.06 -3.01
CA VAL A 23 2.60 0.32 -3.40
C VAL A 23 2.63 1.81 -3.64
N THR A 24 3.42 2.57 -2.87
CA THR A 24 3.36 4.03 -2.91
C THR A 24 4.68 4.68 -2.46
N ALA A 25 4.99 5.84 -3.03
CA ALA A 25 6.04 6.74 -2.53
C ALA A 25 5.46 7.88 -1.66
N VAL A 26 4.18 7.81 -1.31
CA VAL A 26 3.46 8.85 -0.57
C VAL A 26 2.60 8.21 0.51
N THR A 27 2.70 8.76 1.72
CA THR A 27 1.83 8.41 2.85
C THR A 27 1.14 9.67 3.35
N ASP A 28 -0.04 9.97 2.80
CA ASP A 28 -0.90 11.07 3.23
C ASP A 28 -1.94 10.60 4.25
N ASP A 29 -2.66 11.56 4.85
CA ASP A 29 -3.63 11.26 5.89
C ASP A 29 -4.85 10.46 5.39
N PRO A 30 -5.39 10.72 4.18
CA PRO A 30 -6.42 9.85 3.59
C PRO A 30 -5.97 8.40 3.48
N LEU A 31 -4.75 8.13 3.00
CA LEU A 31 -4.23 6.77 2.91
C LEU A 31 -4.10 6.13 4.29
N ARG A 32 -3.58 6.86 5.27
CA ARG A 32 -3.51 6.38 6.67
C ARG A 32 -4.88 5.98 7.20
N ALA A 33 -5.87 6.85 7.02
CA ALA A 33 -7.24 6.60 7.47
C ALA A 33 -7.90 5.40 6.76
N GLY A 34 -7.68 5.25 5.45
CA GLY A 34 -8.16 4.12 4.67
C GLY A 34 -7.57 2.78 5.11
N LEU A 35 -6.25 2.74 5.34
CA LEU A 35 -5.55 1.54 5.81
C LEU A 35 -5.98 1.11 7.22
N MET A 36 -6.13 2.07 8.13
CA MET A 36 -6.62 1.77 9.49
C MET A 36 -8.04 1.20 9.44
N ARG A 37 -8.92 1.76 8.60
CA ARG A 37 -10.28 1.22 8.44
C ARG A 37 -10.29 -0.20 7.89
N LEU A 38 -9.42 -0.52 6.93
CA LEU A 38 -9.31 -1.89 6.42
C LEU A 38 -8.87 -2.84 7.54
N ALA A 39 -7.88 -2.45 8.34
CA ALA A 39 -7.44 -3.24 9.49
C ALA A 39 -8.56 -3.42 10.53
N ASP A 40 -9.29 -2.35 10.88
CA ASP A 40 -10.41 -2.37 11.82
C ASP A 40 -11.58 -3.24 11.32
N ALA A 41 -11.80 -3.29 10.00
CA ALA A 41 -12.78 -4.16 9.36
C ALA A 41 -12.34 -5.64 9.28
N GLY A 42 -11.13 -5.97 9.75
CA GLY A 42 -10.59 -7.33 9.78
C GLY A 42 -9.91 -7.76 8.47
N HIS A 43 -9.66 -6.83 7.55
CA HIS A 43 -8.91 -7.10 6.33
C HIS A 43 -7.40 -6.97 6.58
N SER A 44 -6.61 -7.79 5.89
CA SER A 44 -5.16 -7.65 5.95
C SER A 44 -4.75 -6.45 5.08
N ALA A 45 -3.92 -5.55 5.63
CA ALA A 45 -3.40 -4.40 4.90
C ALA A 45 -1.86 -4.42 4.92
N VAL A 46 -1.26 -4.34 3.74
CA VAL A 46 0.19 -4.27 3.55
C VAL A 46 0.52 -3.02 2.74
N VAL A 47 1.53 -2.29 3.18
CA VAL A 47 2.08 -1.16 2.43
C VAL A 47 3.52 -1.46 2.02
N VAL A 48 3.80 -1.26 0.74
CA VAL A 48 5.14 -1.26 0.17
C VAL A 48 5.51 0.18 -0.14
N LEU A 49 6.36 0.76 0.70
CA LEU A 49 6.85 2.12 0.51
C LEU A 49 8.02 2.11 -0.47
N ILE A 50 7.95 2.98 -1.47
CA ILE A 50 9.04 3.24 -2.41
C ILE A 50 9.75 4.51 -1.96
N GLY A 51 11.07 4.43 -1.81
CA GLY A 51 11.89 5.56 -1.38
C GLY A 51 12.31 5.50 0.09
N ASP A 52 13.26 6.34 0.45
CA ASP A 52 13.95 6.24 1.74
C ASP A 52 13.28 7.06 2.86
N GLU A 53 12.66 8.19 2.54
CA GLU A 53 12.18 9.17 3.52
C GLU A 53 10.68 9.10 3.84
N VAL A 54 9.94 8.22 3.17
CA VAL A 54 8.48 8.16 3.34
C VAL A 54 8.13 7.50 4.67
N ALA A 55 7.43 8.23 5.55
CA ALA A 55 7.01 7.70 6.84
C ALA A 55 5.97 6.57 6.70
N PRO A 56 6.04 5.53 7.54
CA PRO A 56 5.02 4.48 7.57
C PRO A 56 3.65 5.03 8.00
N PRO A 57 2.55 4.41 7.55
CA PRO A 57 1.19 4.86 7.85
C PRO A 57 0.80 4.66 9.32
N GLY A 58 1.41 3.71 10.02
CA GLY A 58 1.18 3.44 11.44
C GLY A 58 1.62 2.03 11.85
N PRO A 59 1.68 1.71 13.15
CA PRO A 59 2.20 0.44 13.65
C PRO A 59 1.27 -0.76 13.39
N ALA A 60 -0.02 -0.53 13.14
CA ALA A 60 -1.00 -1.59 12.87
C ALA A 60 -0.96 -2.12 11.43
N VAL A 61 -0.16 -1.50 10.55
CA VAL A 61 -0.11 -1.83 9.12
C VAL A 61 1.25 -2.42 8.78
N SER A 62 1.25 -3.65 8.24
CA SER A 62 2.48 -4.30 7.80
C SER A 62 3.14 -3.47 6.71
N THR A 63 4.33 -2.93 7.00
CA THR A 63 5.01 -2.00 6.10
C THR A 63 6.36 -2.57 5.67
N TYR A 64 6.53 -2.73 4.36
CA TYR A 64 7.80 -3.06 3.72
C TYR A 64 8.32 -1.81 3.01
N ARG A 65 9.63 -1.69 2.88
CA ARG A 65 10.26 -0.58 2.16
C ARG A 65 11.17 -1.10 1.07
N VAL A 66 10.98 -0.58 -0.13
CA VAL A 66 11.91 -0.69 -1.25
C VAL A 66 12.70 0.61 -1.29
N ARG A 67 13.97 0.54 -0.89
CA ARG A 67 14.89 1.67 -0.96
C ARG A 67 15.22 1.97 -2.41
N GLU A 68 15.52 3.22 -2.72
CA GLU A 68 15.81 3.61 -4.11
C GLU A 68 17.02 2.86 -4.65
N ALA A 69 18.08 2.74 -3.86
CA ALA A 69 19.31 2.05 -4.24
C ALA A 69 19.07 0.55 -4.56
N ASP A 70 18.23 -0.12 -3.77
CA ASP A 70 17.99 -1.57 -3.88
C ASP A 70 16.93 -1.90 -4.94
N GLY A 71 15.92 -1.02 -5.09
CA GLY A 71 14.76 -1.25 -5.96
C GLY A 71 15.10 -1.24 -7.44
N TRP A 72 15.95 -0.32 -7.87
CA TRP A 72 16.37 -0.24 -9.28
C TRP A 72 17.25 -1.40 -9.69
N GLN A 73 18.15 -1.84 -8.80
CA GLN A 73 19.05 -2.97 -9.05
C GLN A 73 18.29 -4.30 -9.20
N ALA A 74 17.17 -4.47 -8.47
CA ALA A 74 16.33 -5.67 -8.60
C ALA A 74 15.51 -5.71 -9.90
N LEU A 75 15.30 -4.55 -10.54
CA LEU A 75 14.57 -4.43 -11.81
C LEU A 75 15.49 -4.53 -13.04
N ASP A 76 16.81 -4.47 -12.86
CA ASP A 76 17.76 -4.63 -13.95
C ASP A 76 17.58 -6.01 -14.61
N GLY A 77 17.15 -6.01 -15.88
CA GLY A 77 16.90 -7.22 -16.66
C GLY A 77 15.45 -7.71 -16.66
N ILE A 78 14.56 -7.09 -15.88
CA ILE A 78 13.11 -7.35 -15.96
C ILE A 78 12.50 -6.37 -16.96
N VAL A 79 11.92 -6.90 -18.05
CA VAL A 79 11.12 -6.09 -18.98
C VAL A 79 9.66 -6.18 -18.52
N PRO A 80 9.07 -5.11 -17.95
CA PRO A 80 7.69 -5.16 -17.52
C PRO A 80 6.77 -5.26 -18.75
N GLU A 81 5.99 -6.34 -18.80
CA GLU A 81 4.93 -6.48 -19.79
C GLU A 81 3.68 -5.72 -19.32
N MET A 82 3.23 -4.76 -20.12
CA MET A 82 1.99 -4.05 -19.86
C MET A 82 0.81 -4.90 -20.35
N VAL A 83 0.12 -5.56 -19.42
CA VAL A 83 -1.14 -6.24 -19.72
C VAL A 83 -2.25 -5.19 -19.75
N ARG A 84 -2.88 -5.01 -20.92
CA ARG A 84 -4.03 -4.12 -21.13
C ARG A 84 -5.35 -4.85 -20.95
#